data_AF-A0A3M1Y850-F1
#
_entry.id   AF-A0A3M1Y850-F1
#
_cell.length_a   1.000
_cell.length_b   1.000
_cell.length_c   1.000
_cell.angle_alpha   90.00
_cell.angle_beta   90.00
_cell.angle_gamma   90.00
#
_symmetry.space_group_name_H-M   'P 1'
#
loop_
_entity.id
_entity.type
_entity.pdbx_description
1 polymer ?
#
loop_
_entity_poly.entity_id
_entity_poly.type
_entity_poly.pdbx_seq_one_letter_code
_entity_poly.pdbx_strand_id
1 'polypeptide(L)'
;LNKVYKTRLEMAHDIASYEDKLLSFSSIRGLLIDLSTNEILYRVTEDPVFLRGLSITNEYIYIGRSGVVPHNKRSTANGAVDVLDAKTFSVIKTIRAPFVSQGNIYCVRVLDEEDIAHYNRIMGSSEIESILGTYPSVLQSYQSGETTAV
;
A
#
# COMPACT_ATOMS: atom_id res chain seq x y z
N LEU A 1 8.46 -24.85 -16.73
CA LEU A 1 9.37 -25.19 -15.60
C LEU A 1 8.87 -24.45 -14.37
N ASN A 2 8.37 -25.17 -13.36
CA ASN A 2 7.96 -24.55 -12.09
C ASN A 2 9.22 -24.18 -11.31
N LYS A 3 9.57 -22.88 -11.28
CA LYS A 3 10.63 -22.37 -10.40
C LYS A 3 10.06 -22.24 -8.98
N VAL A 4 10.76 -22.80 -8.00
CA VAL A 4 10.42 -22.67 -6.59
C VAL A 4 11.38 -21.66 -5.97
N TYR A 5 10.86 -20.50 -5.55
CA TYR A 5 11.63 -19.46 -4.86
C TYR A 5 11.60 -19.73 -3.36
N LYS A 6 12.78 -19.88 -2.73
CA LYS A 6 12.91 -20.07 -1.28
C LYS A 6 13.35 -18.76 -0.63
N THR A 7 12.39 -18.00 -0.09
CA THR A 7 12.64 -16.79 0.68
C THR A 7 11.98 -16.89 2.04
N ARG A 8 12.63 -16.34 3.08
CA ARG A 8 12.01 -16.15 4.40
C ARG A 8 11.24 -14.83 4.39
N LEU A 9 9.94 -14.92 4.08
CA LEU A 9 8.99 -13.83 4.27
C LEU A 9 8.32 -13.98 5.64
N GLU A 10 8.22 -12.88 6.39
CA GLU A 10 7.52 -12.85 7.67
C GLU A 10 6.21 -12.10 7.50
N MET A 11 5.09 -12.83 7.67
CA MET A 11 3.75 -12.35 7.33
C MET A 11 3.70 -11.80 5.90
N ALA A 12 4.00 -12.65 4.92
CA ALA A 12 3.91 -12.28 3.52
C ALA A 12 2.50 -11.74 3.18
N HIS A 13 2.46 -10.54 2.62
CA HIS A 13 1.25 -9.89 2.14
C HIS A 13 1.56 -9.28 0.78
N ASP A 14 0.57 -9.34 -0.10
CA ASP A 14 0.61 -8.83 -1.47
C ASP A 14 1.74 -9.45 -2.33
N ILE A 15 1.38 -9.92 -3.52
CA ILE A 15 2.34 -10.43 -4.49
C ILE A 15 1.99 -9.84 -5.86
N ALA A 16 2.97 -9.25 -6.51
CA ALA A 16 2.79 -8.61 -7.80
C ALA A 16 3.97 -8.93 -8.72
N SER A 17 3.67 -9.19 -9.99
CA SER A 17 4.68 -9.23 -11.03
C SER A 17 4.82 -7.82 -11.60
N TYR A 18 6.04 -7.29 -11.62
CA TYR A 18 6.34 -5.99 -12.23
C TYR A 18 7.62 -6.12 -13.03
N GLU A 19 7.53 -5.89 -14.35
CA GLU A 19 8.60 -6.16 -15.30
C GLU A 19 9.13 -7.61 -15.17
N ASP A 20 10.42 -7.77 -14.84
CA ASP A 20 11.11 -9.04 -14.62
C ASP A 20 11.14 -9.47 -13.13
N LYS A 21 10.51 -8.69 -12.23
CA LYS A 21 10.57 -8.89 -10.78
C LYS A 21 9.28 -9.51 -10.25
N LEU A 22 9.43 -10.29 -9.18
CA LEU A 22 8.30 -10.85 -8.42
C LEU A 22 8.30 -10.22 -7.03
N LEU A 23 7.50 -9.18 -6.85
CA LEU A 23 7.51 -8.33 -5.68
C LEU A 23 6.62 -8.92 -4.58
N SER A 24 7.10 -8.94 -3.34
CA SER A 24 6.27 -9.22 -2.16
C SER A 24 6.82 -8.57 -0.89
N PHE A 25 5.95 -8.35 0.09
CA PHE A 25 6.37 -7.82 1.38
C PHE A 25 6.92 -8.89 2.32
N SER A 26 7.95 -8.52 3.08
CA SER A 26 8.21 -9.09 4.40
C SER A 26 7.65 -8.11 5.42
N SER A 27 6.35 -8.26 5.73
CA SER A 27 5.55 -7.22 6.35
C SER A 27 6.04 -6.81 7.72
N ILE A 28 6.38 -7.75 8.61
CA ILE A 28 6.91 -7.43 9.96
C ILE A 28 8.25 -6.70 9.87
N ARG A 29 9.04 -7.03 8.84
CA ARG A 29 10.39 -6.50 8.68
C ARG A 29 10.43 -5.16 7.95
N GLY A 30 9.28 -4.66 7.49
CA GLY A 30 9.22 -3.39 6.77
C GLY A 30 9.87 -3.45 5.38
N LEU A 31 9.87 -4.60 4.70
CA LEU A 31 10.64 -4.80 3.45
C LEU A 31 9.74 -5.08 2.25
N LEU A 32 10.11 -4.49 1.10
CA LEU A 32 9.71 -4.96 -0.22
C LEU A 32 10.89 -5.74 -0.84
N ILE A 33 10.61 -6.96 -1.28
CA ILE A 33 11.61 -7.91 -1.74
C ILE A 33 11.23 -8.38 -3.14
N ASP A 34 12.21 -8.45 -4.05
CA ASP A 34 12.06 -9.25 -5.28
C ASP A 34 12.36 -10.71 -4.95
N LEU A 35 11.34 -11.55 -4.98
CA LEU A 35 11.44 -12.98 -4.71
C LEU A 35 12.24 -13.73 -5.77
N SER A 36 12.40 -13.14 -6.96
CA SER A 36 13.11 -13.79 -8.06
C SER A 36 14.63 -13.82 -7.82
N THR A 37 15.15 -12.75 -7.23
CA THR A 37 16.58 -12.55 -6.92
C THR A 37 16.88 -12.57 -5.42
N ASN A 38 15.84 -12.50 -4.58
CA ASN A 38 15.91 -12.29 -3.14
C ASN A 38 16.55 -10.93 -2.74
N GLU A 39 16.53 -9.96 -3.65
CA GLU A 39 17.01 -8.59 -3.42
C GLU A 39 16.01 -7.78 -2.60
N ILE A 40 16.51 -6.99 -1.65
CA ILE A 40 15.70 -6.03 -0.90
C ILE A 40 15.69 -4.73 -1.70
N LEU A 41 14.53 -4.41 -2.27
CA LEU A 41 14.37 -3.21 -3.09
C LEU A 41 14.02 -1.99 -2.26
N TYR A 42 13.31 -2.19 -1.15
CA TYR A 42 12.92 -1.12 -0.25
C TYR A 42 12.83 -1.59 1.20
N ARG A 43 13.13 -0.67 2.13
CA ARG A 43 13.10 -0.87 3.57
C ARG A 43 12.59 0.39 4.26
N VAL A 44 11.60 0.23 5.14
CA VAL A 44 11.23 1.28 6.10
C VAL A 44 12.35 1.46 7.10
N THR A 45 12.78 2.70 7.30
CA THR A 45 13.85 3.07 8.26
C THR A 45 13.32 3.59 9.59
N GLU A 46 12.04 3.93 9.68
CA GLU A 46 11.38 4.43 10.90
C GLU A 46 10.90 3.27 11.82
N ASP A 47 10.17 3.63 12.89
CA ASP A 47 9.56 2.72 13.88
C ASP A 47 8.96 1.43 13.28
N PRO A 48 8.80 0.36 14.09
CA PRO A 48 8.20 -0.88 13.63
C PRO A 48 6.83 -0.63 12.98
N VAL A 49 6.75 -0.91 11.68
CA VAL A 49 5.51 -0.87 10.89
C VAL A 49 5.33 -2.19 10.15
N PHE A 50 4.07 -2.55 9.94
CA PHE A 50 3.71 -3.56 8.95
C PHE A 50 3.56 -2.90 7.58
N LEU A 51 4.19 -3.48 6.55
CA LEU A 51 3.82 -3.16 5.17
C LEU A 51 2.55 -3.91 4.78
N ARG A 52 1.60 -3.21 4.16
CA ARG A 52 0.31 -3.73 3.69
C ARG A 52 -0.23 -2.84 2.58
N GLY A 53 -0.83 -3.43 1.56
CA GLY A 53 -1.35 -2.69 0.43
C GLY A 53 -0.21 -2.29 -0.49
N LEU A 54 -0.15 -2.99 -1.62
CA LEU A 54 0.77 -2.72 -2.71
C LEU A 54 -0.07 -2.26 -3.90
N SER A 55 0.25 -1.09 -4.45
CA SER A 55 -0.28 -0.66 -5.74
C SER A 55 0.88 -0.21 -6.61
N ILE A 56 0.83 -0.50 -7.90
CA ILE A 56 1.95 -0.25 -8.82
C ILE A 56 1.38 0.32 -10.10
N THR A 57 1.95 1.44 -10.54
CA THR A 57 1.71 2.01 -11.87
C THR A 57 3.01 2.00 -12.68
N ASN A 58 2.99 2.54 -13.89
CA ASN A 58 4.19 2.64 -14.72
C ASN A 58 5.24 3.62 -14.16
N GLU A 59 4.80 4.57 -13.33
CA GLU A 59 5.65 5.63 -12.79
C GLU A 59 5.96 5.43 -11.31
N TYR A 60 5.01 4.89 -10.55
CA TYR A 60 5.09 4.86 -9.09
C TYR A 60 4.73 3.52 -8.47
N ILE A 61 5.34 3.25 -7.32
CA ILE A 61 4.96 2.15 -6.43
C ILE A 61 4.44 2.76 -5.13
N TYR A 62 3.25 2.34 -4.71
CA TYR A 62 2.61 2.79 -3.48
C TYR A 62 2.60 1.66 -2.47
N ILE A 63 3.14 1.93 -1.28
CA ILE A 63 3.28 0.96 -0.19
C ILE A 63 2.58 1.51 1.04
N GLY A 64 1.52 0.83 1.48
CA GLY A 64 0.87 1.16 2.74
C GLY A 64 1.69 0.72 3.96
N ARG A 65 1.72 1.58 4.97
CA ARG A 65 2.38 1.40 6.25
C ARG A 65 1.34 1.41 7.36
N SER A 66 1.40 0.41 8.22
CA SER A 66 0.52 0.24 9.38
C SER A 66 1.35 0.22 10.66
N GLY A 67 0.91 0.93 11.69
CA GLY A 67 1.55 0.86 13.01
C GLY A 67 1.44 -0.54 13.63
N VAL A 68 2.49 -0.97 14.33
CA VAL A 68 2.45 -2.20 15.14
C VAL A 68 1.75 -1.88 16.46
N VAL A 69 0.42 -1.94 16.46
CA VAL A 69 -0.41 -1.66 17.63
C VAL A 69 -1.40 -2.78 17.94
N PRO A 70 -1.84 -2.93 19.21
CA PRO A 70 -2.92 -3.83 19.59
C PRO A 70 -4.22 -3.55 18.82
N HIS A 71 -5.08 -4.56 18.69
CA HIS A 71 -6.31 -4.48 17.90
C HIS A 71 -7.20 -3.27 18.24
N ASN A 72 -7.37 -2.96 19.53
CA ASN A 72 -8.17 -1.84 20.03
C ASN A 72 -7.58 -0.44 19.76
N LYS A 73 -6.35 -0.35 19.24
CA LYS A 73 -5.68 0.91 18.90
C LYS A 73 -5.45 1.08 17.39
N ARG A 74 -5.91 0.13 16.57
CA ARG A 74 -5.65 0.14 15.11
C ARG A 74 -6.33 1.28 14.38
N SER A 75 -7.46 1.77 14.88
CA SER A 75 -8.16 2.96 14.36
C SER A 75 -7.44 4.27 14.70
N THR A 76 -6.41 4.24 15.55
CA THR A 76 -5.59 5.41 15.91
C THR A 76 -4.08 5.18 15.68
N ALA A 77 -3.70 4.11 14.97
CA ALA A 77 -2.34 3.81 14.55
C ALA A 77 -1.82 4.75 13.45
N ASN A 78 -0.56 5.19 13.54
CA ASN A 78 0.07 6.08 12.56
C ASN A 78 0.29 5.41 11.19
N GLY A 79 -0.76 5.35 10.38
CA GLY A 79 -0.74 4.85 9.01
C GLY A 79 -0.19 5.87 8.02
N ALA A 80 0.51 5.38 6.99
CA ALA A 80 1.04 6.21 5.92
C ALA A 80 1.11 5.42 4.61
N VAL A 81 1.30 6.11 3.49
CA VAL A 81 1.61 5.51 2.19
C VAL A 81 2.93 6.08 1.70
N ASP A 82 3.93 5.22 1.53
CA ASP A 82 5.17 5.62 0.87
C ASP A 82 4.98 5.50 -0.65
N VAL A 83 5.39 6.55 -1.35
CA VAL A 83 5.38 6.63 -2.81
C VAL A 83 6.82 6.54 -3.29
N LEU A 84 7.11 5.51 -4.05
CA LEU A 84 8.42 5.22 -4.61
C LEU A 84 8.39 5.47 -6.11
N ASP A 85 9.54 5.85 -6.65
CA ASP A 85 9.80 5.79 -8.09
C ASP A 85 9.85 4.32 -8.54
N ALA A 86 9.05 3.94 -9.53
CA ALA A 86 8.89 2.53 -9.91
C ALA A 86 10.15 1.91 -10.56
N LYS A 87 11.08 2.74 -11.06
CA LYS A 87 12.31 2.27 -11.72
C LYS A 87 13.46 2.11 -10.73
N THR A 88 13.58 3.04 -9.80
CA THR A 88 14.70 3.14 -8.86
C THR A 88 14.37 2.63 -7.47
N PHE A 89 13.09 2.37 -7.18
CA PHE A 89 12.58 1.99 -5.86
C PHE A 89 12.91 3.00 -4.75
N SER A 90 13.31 4.22 -5.14
CA SER A 90 13.64 5.29 -4.22
C SER A 90 12.36 5.98 -3.73
N VAL A 91 12.29 6.26 -2.44
CA VAL A 91 11.15 6.99 -1.86
C VAL A 91 11.15 8.42 -2.39
N ILE A 92 10.06 8.81 -3.05
CA ILE A 92 9.82 10.18 -3.52
C ILE A 92 9.17 10.99 -2.40
N LYS A 93 8.14 10.44 -1.77
CA LYS A 93 7.41 11.08 -0.68
C LYS A 93 6.67 10.06 0.17
N THR A 94 6.39 10.45 1.41
CA THR A 94 5.47 9.74 2.30
C THR A 94 4.21 10.56 2.46
N ILE A 95 3.07 10.00 2.03
CA ILE A 95 1.75 10.58 2.25
C ILE A 95 1.27 10.06 3.60
N ARG A 96 1.27 10.93 4.60
CA ARG A 96 0.57 10.64 5.84
C ARG A 96 -0.91 10.93 5.62
N ALA A 97 -1.74 9.94 5.94
CA ALA A 97 -3.18 10.08 5.88
C ALA A 97 -3.62 11.33 6.66
N PRO A 98 -4.39 12.25 6.06
CA PRO A 98 -5.08 13.28 6.82
C PRO A 98 -6.37 12.75 7.47
N PHE A 99 -6.65 11.44 7.38
CA PHE A 99 -7.87 10.83 7.90
C PHE A 99 -7.88 10.91 9.43
N VAL A 100 -8.87 11.60 9.97
CA VAL A 100 -9.01 11.77 11.41
C VAL A 100 -9.17 10.39 12.05
N SER A 101 -8.41 10.16 13.12
CA SER A 101 -8.09 8.85 13.69
C SER A 101 -7.24 7.99 12.73
N GLN A 102 -5.92 8.06 12.96
CA GLN A 102 -4.92 7.40 12.14
C GLN A 102 -5.22 5.89 12.08
N GLY A 103 -5.59 5.33 10.94
CA GLY A 103 -5.90 3.90 10.83
C GLY A 103 -4.69 3.10 10.35
N ASN A 104 -4.65 1.80 10.68
CA ASN A 104 -3.85 0.85 9.92
C ASN A 104 -4.30 0.86 8.45
N ILE A 105 -3.33 0.90 7.53
CA ILE A 105 -3.54 0.72 6.10
C ILE A 105 -3.68 -0.76 5.79
N TYR A 106 -4.81 -1.15 5.19
CA TYR A 106 -5.09 -2.54 4.79
C TYR A 106 -4.89 -2.79 3.30
N CYS A 107 -5.21 -1.80 2.48
CA CYS A 107 -5.13 -1.86 1.02
C CYS A 107 -4.82 -0.46 0.51
N VAL A 108 -4.08 -0.39 -0.59
CA VAL A 108 -3.81 0.83 -1.34
C VAL A 108 -4.22 0.54 -2.78
N ARG A 109 -4.97 1.46 -3.39
CA ARG A 109 -5.40 1.38 -4.79
C ARG A 109 -5.16 2.73 -5.45
N VAL A 110 -4.74 2.70 -6.71
CA VAL A 110 -4.70 3.88 -7.56
C VAL A 110 -5.98 3.92 -8.40
N LEU A 111 -6.51 5.12 -8.59
CA LEU A 111 -7.74 5.37 -9.35
C LEU A 111 -7.40 5.91 -10.72
N ASP A 112 -8.28 5.62 -11.68
CA ASP A 112 -8.22 6.11 -13.07
C ASP A 112 -6.90 5.78 -13.80
N GLU A 113 -6.12 4.84 -13.27
CA GLU A 113 -4.86 4.33 -13.81
C GLU A 113 -4.80 2.81 -13.65
N GLU A 114 -3.96 2.16 -14.47
CA GLU A 114 -3.69 0.73 -14.35
C GLU A 114 -2.93 0.42 -13.06
N ASP A 115 -3.50 -0.47 -12.25
CA ASP A 115 -2.88 -0.97 -11.03
C ASP A 115 -2.33 -2.38 -11.27
N ILE A 116 -1.02 -2.47 -11.56
CA ILE A 116 -0.33 -3.71 -11.92
C ILE A 116 -0.40 -4.74 -10.79
N ALA A 117 -0.31 -4.30 -9.54
CA ALA A 117 -0.44 -5.18 -8.38
C ALA A 117 -1.84 -5.81 -8.25
N HIS A 118 -2.84 -5.19 -8.86
CA HIS A 118 -4.23 -5.64 -8.86
C HIS A 118 -4.70 -6.06 -10.27
N TYR A 119 -3.82 -6.74 -11.00
CA TYR A 119 -4.11 -7.35 -12.31
C TYR A 119 -4.43 -6.32 -13.42
N ASN A 120 -3.77 -5.17 -13.39
CA ASN A 120 -3.99 -4.05 -14.33
C ASN A 120 -5.44 -3.54 -14.33
N ARG A 121 -6.18 -3.75 -13.22
CA ARG A 121 -7.55 -3.26 -13.13
C ARG A 121 -7.54 -1.75 -12.90
N ILE A 122 -8.08 -1.03 -13.86
CA ILE A 122 -8.43 0.38 -13.70
C ILE A 122 -9.70 0.45 -12.84
N MET A 123 -9.59 1.09 -11.68
CA MET A 123 -10.74 1.45 -10.84
C MET A 123 -11.08 2.90 -11.11
N GLY A 124 -12.20 3.14 -11.78
CA GLY A 124 -12.63 4.50 -12.10
C GLY A 124 -13.10 5.27 -10.86
N SER A 125 -12.93 6.59 -10.85
CA SER A 125 -13.46 7.45 -9.78
C SER A 125 -14.98 7.29 -9.56
N SER A 126 -15.75 6.96 -10.59
CA SER A 126 -17.19 6.68 -10.46
C SER A 126 -17.49 5.36 -9.71
N GLU A 127 -16.60 4.37 -9.75
CA GLU A 127 -16.73 3.16 -8.94
C GLU A 127 -16.54 3.48 -7.45
N ILE A 128 -15.62 4.40 -7.14
CA ILE A 128 -15.39 4.90 -5.78
C ILE A 128 -16.62 5.64 -5.26
N GLU A 129 -17.25 6.50 -6.06
CA GLU A 129 -18.48 7.21 -5.64
C GLU A 129 -19.60 6.24 -5.24
N SER A 130 -19.74 5.11 -5.95
CA SER A 130 -20.70 4.05 -5.60
C SER A 130 -20.35 3.38 -4.26
N ILE A 131 -19.07 3.10 -4.02
CA ILE A 131 -18.59 2.53 -2.75
C ILE A 131 -18.75 3.56 -1.62
N LEU A 132 -18.33 4.79 -1.83
CA LEU A 132 -18.43 5.88 -0.85
C LEU A 132 -19.86 6.33 -0.59
N GLY A 133 -20.78 6.18 -1.55
CA GLY A 133 -22.20 6.39 -1.35
C GLY A 133 -22.81 5.50 -0.26
N THR A 134 -22.18 4.36 0.05
CA THR A 134 -22.53 3.52 1.20
C THR A 134 -21.95 4.02 2.53
N TYR A 135 -21.04 5.00 2.50
CA TYR A 135 -20.40 5.65 3.64
C TYR A 135 -20.50 7.19 3.53
N PRO A 136 -21.69 7.78 3.78
CA PRO A 136 -21.97 9.18 3.49
C PRO A 136 -21.01 10.18 4.14
N SER A 137 -20.50 9.89 5.33
CA SER A 137 -19.50 10.73 6.01
C SER A 137 -18.16 10.75 5.28
N VAL A 138 -17.73 9.63 4.71
CA VAL A 138 -16.48 9.54 3.94
C VAL A 138 -16.62 10.28 2.61
N LEU A 139 -17.76 10.13 1.94
CA LEU A 139 -18.07 10.84 0.69
C LEU A 139 -18.05 12.37 0.88
N GLN A 140 -18.61 12.87 1.98
CA GLN A 140 -18.61 14.31 2.29
C GLN A 140 -17.20 14.86 2.46
N SER A 141 -16.30 14.14 3.14
CA SER A 141 -14.89 14.53 3.24
C SER A 141 -14.12 14.44 1.92
N TYR A 142 -14.41 13.42 1.11
CA TYR A 142 -13.81 13.30 -0.22
C TYR A 142 -14.19 14.49 -1.12
N GLN A 143 -15.47 14.86 -1.14
CA GLN A 143 -16.00 15.93 -1.99
C GLN A 143 -15.60 17.35 -1.54
N SER A 144 -15.46 17.57 -0.24
CA SER A 144 -15.04 18.88 0.31
C SER A 144 -13.54 19.11 0.22
N GLY A 145 -12.74 18.07 -0.04
CA GLY A 145 -11.29 18.11 0.16
C GLY A 145 -10.89 18.28 1.64
N GLU A 146 -11.86 18.31 2.56
CA GLU A 146 -11.65 18.36 3.99
C GLU A 146 -11.68 16.95 4.54
N THR A 147 -10.59 16.50 5.16
CA THR A 147 -10.62 15.23 5.89
C THR A 147 -11.47 15.36 7.14
N THR A 148 -12.66 14.76 7.08
CA THR A 148 -13.65 14.87 8.12
C THR A 148 -13.50 13.72 9.09
N ALA A 149 -13.59 14.04 10.38
CA ALA A 149 -13.60 13.07 11.46
C ALA A 149 -14.91 12.32 11.49
N VAL A 150 -14.83 11.00 11.52
CA VAL A 150 -15.94 10.13 11.94
C VAL A 150 -15.55 9.50 13.26
#